data_AF-A0A2E0VVS0-F1
#
_entry.id   AF-A0A2E0VVS0-F1
#
_cell.length_a   1.000
_cell.length_b   1.000
_cell.length_c   1.000
_cell.angle_alpha   90.00
_cell.angle_beta   90.00
_cell.angle_gamma   90.00
#
_symmetry.space_group_name_H-M   'P 1'
#
loop_
_entity.id
_entity.type
_entity.pdbx_description
1 polymer ?
#
loop_
_entity_poly.entity_id
_entity_poly.type
_entity_poly.pdbx_seq_one_letter_code
_entity_poly.pdbx_strand_id
1 'polypeptide(L)'
;MNSLKVFAIFAFAVFFFACGNDNPPDGNYAQVPENEQSSASADPMADIRAKAIPEDDIYRRVSQSLVPLQEEYRNASGKIPGIGKVTVFVDEHLTVLIKNEVKGDVFETKFNLKNLQSEGSGMRLVPDLSPGEFPGLRIFTIDNKPLVETYKNGELISTDDYFEIFLPARENIERITPVMVQTIKIAHGEI
;
A
#
# COMPACT_ATOMS: atom_id res chain seq x y z
N MET A 1 1.45 -40.38 28.71
CA MET A 1 2.89 -40.40 29.07
C MET A 1 3.46 -41.72 28.58
N ASN A 2 4.70 -41.70 28.07
CA ASN A 2 5.45 -42.71 27.28
C ASN A 2 5.55 -42.26 25.81
N SER A 3 6.70 -42.27 25.13
CA SER A 3 8.11 -42.40 25.51
C SER A 3 8.90 -41.91 24.27
N LEU A 4 10.00 -41.18 24.48
CA LEU A 4 11.35 -41.58 24.09
C LEU A 4 11.86 -40.80 22.87
N LYS A 5 12.82 -39.92 23.15
CA LYS A 5 13.61 -39.12 22.23
C LYS A 5 14.57 -40.02 21.45
N VAL A 6 14.76 -39.75 20.16
CA VAL A 6 15.95 -40.18 19.42
C VAL A 6 16.57 -38.96 18.74
N PHE A 7 17.82 -38.72 19.13
CA PHE A 7 18.76 -37.72 18.64
C PHE A 7 19.59 -38.33 17.49
N ALA A 8 19.86 -37.56 16.44
CA ALA A 8 21.05 -37.66 15.55
C ALA A 8 20.96 -36.50 14.53
N ILE A 9 21.53 -35.31 14.77
CA ILE A 9 22.92 -34.89 14.47
C ILE A 9 23.58 -35.66 13.32
N PHE A 10 23.67 -35.01 12.15
CA PHE A 10 24.84 -35.13 11.28
C PHE A 10 25.13 -33.76 10.64
N ALA A 11 26.20 -33.14 11.11
CA ALA A 11 26.87 -32.04 10.44
C ALA A 11 27.91 -32.64 9.49
N PHE A 12 27.98 -32.14 8.25
CA PHE A 12 29.24 -32.16 7.52
C PHE A 12 29.31 -30.92 6.63
N ALA A 13 30.21 -30.03 7.02
CA ALA A 13 30.71 -28.94 6.21
C ALA A 13 31.43 -29.49 4.96
N VAL A 14 31.66 -28.64 3.97
CA VAL A 14 33.03 -28.28 3.50
C VAL A 14 32.95 -27.60 2.12
N PHE A 15 33.35 -26.33 2.15
CA PHE A 15 34.25 -25.60 1.25
C PHE A 15 34.07 -25.53 -0.27
N PHE A 16 34.01 -24.26 -0.72
CA PHE A 16 34.89 -23.60 -1.69
C PHE A 16 35.28 -24.36 -2.98
N PHE A 17 34.68 -23.91 -4.09
CA PHE A 17 35.31 -23.78 -5.41
C PHE A 17 34.61 -22.59 -6.09
N ALA A 18 35.23 -21.70 -6.86
CA ALA A 18 36.60 -21.25 -7.05
C ALA A 18 36.44 -19.94 -7.84
N CYS A 19 37.03 -18.84 -7.38
CA CYS A 19 37.22 -17.65 -8.22
C CYS A 19 38.31 -17.98 -9.25
N GLY A 20 37.89 -18.26 -10.49
CA GLY A 20 38.78 -18.27 -11.64
C GLY A 20 39.11 -16.84 -12.03
N ASN A 21 40.35 -16.44 -11.77
CA ASN A 21 40.92 -15.15 -12.13
C ASN A 21 42.01 -15.43 -13.17
N ASP A 22 41.64 -15.39 -14.45
CA ASP A 22 42.56 -15.54 -15.58
C ASP A 22 42.55 -14.25 -16.41
N ASN A 23 43.71 -13.63 -16.56
CA ASN A 23 44.06 -12.69 -17.63
C ASN A 23 45.60 -12.60 -17.71
N PRO A 24 46.22 -12.25 -18.86
CA PRO A 24 45.70 -12.15 -20.24
C PRO A 24 46.66 -12.85 -21.27
N PRO A 25 46.46 -12.67 -22.59
CA PRO A 25 47.42 -11.80 -23.26
C PRO A 25 46.80 -10.84 -24.29
N ASP A 26 47.59 -9.81 -24.57
CA ASP A 26 47.35 -8.64 -25.40
C ASP A 26 46.69 -8.91 -26.75
N GLY A 27 45.60 -8.18 -27.01
CA GLY A 27 44.96 -8.05 -28.31
C GLY A 27 44.37 -6.65 -28.43
N ASN A 28 44.80 -5.92 -29.46
CA ASN A 28 44.36 -4.57 -29.82
C ASN A 28 42.84 -4.38 -29.72
N TYR A 29 42.41 -3.55 -28.78
CA TYR A 29 41.08 -2.92 -28.83
C TYR A 29 41.26 -1.43 -29.11
N ALA A 30 40.58 -0.99 -30.17
CA ALA A 30 40.41 0.41 -30.53
C ALA A 30 39.96 1.22 -29.29
N GLN A 31 40.49 2.43 -29.16
CA GLN A 31 40.04 3.40 -28.15
C GLN A 31 38.52 3.57 -28.25
N VAL A 32 37.82 3.01 -27.26
CA VAL A 32 36.46 3.41 -26.93
C VAL A 32 36.59 4.79 -26.28
N PRO A 33 35.88 5.82 -26.76
CA PRO A 33 35.92 7.12 -26.12
C PRO A 33 35.45 7.00 -24.67
N GLU A 34 36.31 7.49 -23.78
CA GLU A 34 36.10 7.71 -22.36
C GLU A 34 35.04 8.80 -22.19
N ASN A 35 33.77 8.39 -22.22
CA ASN A 35 32.59 9.14 -21.82
C ASN A 35 31.50 8.06 -21.67
N GLU A 36 31.01 7.70 -20.50
CA GLU A 36 30.63 8.53 -19.38
C GLU A 36 31.13 7.87 -18.09
N GLN A 37 32.02 8.59 -17.42
CA GLN A 37 32.27 8.41 -16.00
C GLN A 37 30.91 8.63 -15.32
N SER A 38 30.26 7.52 -14.92
CA SER A 38 29.12 7.56 -14.00
C SER A 38 29.61 8.30 -12.77
N SER A 39 29.32 9.59 -12.71
CA SER A 39 29.49 10.38 -11.52
C SER A 39 28.48 9.84 -10.52
N ALA A 40 28.88 8.82 -9.77
CA ALA A 40 28.28 8.54 -8.48
C ALA A 40 28.32 9.87 -7.74
N SER A 41 27.16 10.52 -7.60
CA SER A 41 27.11 11.87 -7.04
C SER A 41 27.69 11.80 -5.63
N ALA A 42 28.59 12.73 -5.32
CA ALA A 42 29.32 12.77 -4.06
C ALA A 42 28.42 13.13 -2.85
N ASP A 43 27.10 13.09 -3.00
CA ASP A 43 26.14 13.36 -1.96
C ASP A 43 24.92 12.43 -2.11
N PRO A 44 24.84 11.34 -1.34
CA PRO A 44 23.67 10.46 -1.29
C PRO A 44 22.34 11.20 -1.04
N MET A 45 22.37 12.38 -0.42
CA MET A 45 21.17 13.20 -0.22
C MET A 45 20.72 13.92 -1.49
N ALA A 46 21.63 14.26 -2.40
CA ALA A 46 21.28 14.90 -3.67
C ALA A 46 20.47 13.94 -4.56
N ASP A 47 20.87 12.68 -4.62
CA ASP A 47 20.16 11.64 -5.37
C ASP A 47 18.78 11.33 -4.78
N ILE A 48 18.64 11.39 -3.46
CA ILE A 48 17.35 11.22 -2.77
C ILE A 48 16.44 12.41 -3.06
N ARG A 49 16.95 13.64 -2.97
CA ARG A 49 16.18 14.86 -3.28
C ARG A 49 15.72 14.90 -4.74
N ALA A 50 16.57 14.47 -5.67
CA ALA A 50 16.21 14.40 -7.09
C ALA A 50 15.08 13.39 -7.39
N LYS A 51 14.88 12.39 -6.52
CA LYS A 51 13.82 11.37 -6.65
C LYS A 51 12.59 11.67 -5.77
N ALA A 52 12.67 12.65 -4.88
CA ALA A 52 11.57 13.01 -4.01
C ALA A 52 10.42 13.64 -4.81
N ILE A 53 9.19 13.34 -4.42
CA ILE A 53 8.02 14.03 -4.96
C ILE A 53 8.01 15.46 -4.39
N PRO A 54 7.85 16.50 -5.22
CA PRO A 54 7.69 17.87 -4.74
C PRO A 54 6.55 17.98 -3.71
N GLU A 55 6.73 18.80 -2.67
CA GLU A 55 5.73 18.94 -1.60
C GLU A 55 4.41 19.52 -2.10
N ASP A 56 4.47 20.36 -3.14
CA ASP A 56 3.34 20.99 -3.84
C ASP A 56 2.59 20.03 -4.78
N ASP A 57 3.16 18.88 -5.11
CA ASP A 57 2.51 17.85 -5.93
C ASP A 57 1.62 16.93 -5.06
N ILE A 58 0.56 17.54 -4.51
CA ILE A 58 -0.41 16.90 -3.62
C ILE A 58 -1.00 15.63 -4.25
N TYR A 59 -1.33 15.68 -5.54
CA TYR A 59 -1.90 14.54 -6.26
C TYR A 59 -0.97 13.32 -6.23
N ARG A 60 0.31 13.48 -6.60
CA ARG A 60 1.24 12.34 -6.61
C ARG A 60 1.56 11.85 -5.20
N ARG A 61 1.65 12.75 -4.22
CA ARG A 61 1.84 12.37 -2.81
C ARG A 61 0.68 11.51 -2.30
N VAL A 62 -0.56 11.93 -2.57
CA VAL A 62 -1.78 11.16 -2.25
C VAL A 62 -1.81 9.83 -3.00
N SER A 63 -1.50 9.83 -4.30
CA SER A 63 -1.47 8.61 -5.10
C SER A 63 -0.47 7.59 -4.54
N GLN A 64 0.73 8.05 -4.17
CA GLN A 64 1.75 7.19 -3.56
C GLN A 64 1.33 6.72 -2.16
N SER A 65 0.68 7.57 -1.37
CA SER A 65 0.23 7.19 -0.03
C SER A 65 -0.92 6.18 -0.05
N LEU A 66 -1.68 6.06 -1.14
CA LEU A 66 -2.73 5.04 -1.28
C LEU A 66 -2.22 3.66 -1.71
N VAL A 67 -0.94 3.53 -2.11
CA VAL A 67 -0.36 2.25 -2.54
C VAL A 67 -0.50 1.15 -1.47
N PRO A 68 -0.18 1.38 -0.18
CA PRO A 68 -0.36 0.36 0.86
C PRO A 68 -1.81 -0.11 0.99
N LEU A 69 -2.79 0.79 0.85
CA LEU A 69 -4.21 0.41 0.90
C LEU A 69 -4.57 -0.55 -0.24
N GLN A 70 -4.13 -0.23 -1.47
CA GLN A 70 -4.30 -1.10 -2.63
C GLN A 70 -3.65 -2.47 -2.42
N GLU A 71 -2.48 -2.52 -1.81
CA GLU A 71 -1.79 -3.79 -1.52
C GLU A 71 -2.52 -4.62 -0.47
N GLU A 72 -3.01 -4.01 0.60
CA GLU A 72 -3.77 -4.71 1.63
C GLU A 72 -5.09 -5.27 1.10
N TYR A 73 -5.82 -4.52 0.27
CA TYR A 73 -6.99 -5.08 -0.41
C TYR A 73 -6.64 -6.23 -1.35
N ARG A 74 -5.55 -6.13 -2.12
CA ARG A 74 -5.05 -7.23 -2.96
C ARG A 74 -4.76 -8.47 -2.11
N ASN A 75 -4.15 -8.28 -0.94
CA ASN A 75 -3.85 -9.35 0.01
C ASN A 75 -5.10 -9.91 0.70
N ALA A 76 -6.18 -9.14 0.80
CA ALA A 76 -7.46 -9.52 1.39
C ALA A 76 -8.38 -10.28 0.42
N SER A 77 -8.17 -10.13 -0.90
CA SER A 77 -8.95 -10.81 -1.94
C SER A 77 -9.05 -12.33 -1.68
N GLY A 78 -10.28 -12.83 -1.59
CA GLY A 78 -10.56 -14.25 -1.33
C GLY A 78 -10.39 -14.71 0.13
N LYS A 79 -9.92 -13.83 1.03
CA LYS A 79 -9.84 -14.10 2.48
C LYS A 79 -11.04 -13.54 3.24
N ILE A 80 -11.64 -12.46 2.72
CA ILE A 80 -12.85 -11.84 3.26
C ILE A 80 -14.01 -12.10 2.29
N PRO A 81 -15.14 -12.68 2.75
CA PRO A 81 -16.35 -12.77 1.96
C PRO A 81 -16.76 -11.39 1.43
N GLY A 82 -17.00 -11.29 0.12
CA GLY A 82 -17.38 -10.03 -0.52
C GLY A 82 -16.23 -9.18 -1.01
N ILE A 83 -14.97 -9.51 -0.70
CA ILE A 83 -13.79 -8.87 -1.31
C ILE A 83 -13.24 -9.74 -2.44
N GLY A 84 -13.35 -9.25 -3.67
CA GLY A 84 -12.74 -9.82 -4.86
C GLY A 84 -11.54 -8.99 -5.31
N LYS A 85 -11.52 -8.62 -6.59
CA LYS A 85 -10.46 -7.78 -7.14
C LYS A 85 -10.76 -6.32 -6.85
N VAL A 86 -10.02 -5.74 -5.91
CA VAL A 86 -10.14 -4.32 -5.56
C VAL A 86 -9.11 -3.48 -6.30
N THR A 87 -9.55 -2.35 -6.87
CA THR A 87 -8.67 -1.33 -7.42
C THR A 87 -8.98 0.02 -6.79
N VAL A 88 -7.96 0.74 -6.33
CA VAL A 88 -8.04 2.07 -5.72
C VAL A 88 -7.50 3.08 -6.71
N PHE A 89 -8.34 4.02 -7.12
CA PHE A 89 -7.97 5.12 -8.00
C PHE A 89 -8.14 6.45 -7.27
N VAL A 90 -7.31 7.43 -7.62
CA VAL A 90 -7.48 8.82 -7.21
C VAL A 90 -7.31 9.72 -8.43
N ASP A 91 -8.17 10.72 -8.54
CA ASP A 91 -8.10 11.74 -9.60
C ASP A 91 -7.38 13.02 -9.13
N GLU A 92 -7.18 13.96 -10.05
CA GLU A 92 -6.54 15.26 -9.78
C GLU A 92 -7.33 16.13 -8.78
N HIS A 93 -8.61 15.84 -8.57
CA HIS A 93 -9.47 16.50 -7.59
C HIS A 93 -9.43 15.84 -6.21
N LEU A 94 -8.57 14.82 -6.02
CA LEU A 94 -8.45 14.00 -4.81
C LEU A 94 -9.74 13.21 -4.50
N THR A 95 -10.54 12.93 -5.52
CA THR A 95 -11.65 11.99 -5.45
C THR A 95 -11.10 10.60 -5.59
N VAL A 96 -11.37 9.76 -4.59
CA VAL A 96 -11.02 8.36 -4.57
C VAL A 96 -12.18 7.53 -5.09
N LEU A 97 -11.87 6.55 -5.92
CA LEU A 97 -12.78 5.51 -6.39
C LEU A 97 -12.19 4.15 -6.04
N ILE A 98 -12.85 3.41 -5.17
CA ILE A 98 -12.50 2.03 -4.80
C ILE A 98 -13.46 1.09 -5.51
N LYS A 99 -12.96 0.34 -6.49
CA LYS A 99 -13.74 -0.61 -7.28
C LYS A 99 -13.45 -2.03 -6.82
N ASN A 100 -14.44 -2.75 -6.32
CA ASN A 100 -14.38 -4.15 -5.90
C ASN A 100 -15.20 -5.04 -6.84
N GLU A 101 -14.50 -5.85 -7.65
CA GLU A 101 -15.11 -6.80 -8.57
C GLU A 101 -15.21 -8.17 -7.91
N VAL A 102 -16.43 -8.63 -7.62
CA VAL A 102 -16.68 -9.88 -6.91
C VAL A 102 -17.87 -10.63 -7.50
N LYS A 103 -17.66 -11.89 -7.91
CA LYS A 103 -18.72 -12.79 -8.43
C LYS A 103 -19.57 -12.20 -9.57
N GLY A 104 -18.99 -11.36 -10.41
CA GLY A 104 -19.69 -10.73 -11.55
C GLY A 104 -20.38 -9.40 -11.21
N ASP A 105 -20.46 -9.03 -9.93
CA ASP A 105 -20.87 -7.70 -9.50
C ASP A 105 -19.65 -6.77 -9.35
N VAL A 106 -19.89 -5.48 -9.59
CA VAL A 106 -18.93 -4.41 -9.35
C VAL A 106 -19.50 -3.47 -8.29
N PHE A 107 -18.83 -3.39 -7.15
CA PHE A 107 -19.14 -2.39 -6.11
C PHE A 107 -18.12 -1.27 -6.20
N GLU A 108 -18.59 -0.02 -6.20
CA GLU A 108 -17.73 1.16 -6.29
C GLU A 108 -18.02 2.09 -5.11
N THR A 109 -17.00 2.43 -4.35
CA THR A 109 -17.09 3.43 -3.28
C THR A 109 -16.35 4.68 -3.73
N LYS A 110 -17.05 5.81 -3.74
CA LYS A 110 -16.55 7.09 -4.24
C LYS A 110 -16.66 8.16 -3.17
N PHE A 111 -15.57 8.89 -2.92
CA PHE A 111 -15.53 9.97 -1.95
C PHE A 111 -14.38 10.94 -2.25
N ASN A 112 -14.47 12.18 -1.76
CA ASN A 112 -13.35 13.12 -1.82
C ASN A 112 -12.56 13.09 -0.52
N LEU A 113 -11.23 12.99 -0.60
CA LEU A 113 -10.36 12.94 0.59
C LEU A 113 -10.49 14.20 1.46
N LYS A 114 -10.77 15.36 0.87
CA LYS A 114 -10.97 16.64 1.59
C LYS A 114 -12.23 16.66 2.43
N ASN A 115 -13.13 15.69 2.24
CA ASN A 115 -14.35 15.58 3.02
C ASN A 115 -14.18 14.65 4.22
N LEU A 116 -13.01 14.02 4.42
CA LEU A 116 -12.79 13.06 5.51
C LEU A 116 -12.11 13.71 6.72
N GLN A 117 -12.40 13.20 7.91
CA GLN A 117 -11.80 13.67 9.15
C GLN A 117 -10.59 12.81 9.54
N SER A 118 -9.40 13.41 9.59
CA SER A 118 -8.13 12.74 9.96
C SER A 118 -7.82 12.73 11.45
N GLU A 119 -8.56 13.52 12.26
CA GLU A 119 -8.24 13.76 13.67
C GLU A 119 -9.42 13.52 14.63
N GLY A 120 -9.10 13.43 15.93
CA GLY A 120 -10.08 13.30 17.00
C GLY A 120 -10.96 12.06 16.85
N SER A 121 -12.28 12.25 16.90
CA SER A 121 -13.26 11.17 16.76
C SER A 121 -13.57 10.79 15.31
N GLY A 122 -12.85 11.37 14.34
CA GLY A 122 -13.04 11.17 12.90
C GLY A 122 -12.65 9.80 12.38
N MET A 123 -11.89 9.02 13.17
CA MET A 123 -11.56 7.64 12.86
C MET A 123 -11.94 6.72 14.00
N ARG A 124 -12.53 5.57 13.67
CA ARG A 124 -12.91 4.55 14.64
C ARG A 124 -12.52 3.17 14.13
N LEU A 125 -11.87 2.40 15.00
CA LEU A 125 -11.66 0.98 14.75
C LEU A 125 -12.99 0.24 14.93
N VAL A 126 -13.33 -0.58 13.95
CA VAL A 126 -14.43 -1.53 14.03
C VAL A 126 -13.85 -2.84 14.58
N PRO A 127 -14.23 -3.26 15.79
CA PRO A 127 -13.75 -4.51 16.37
C PRO A 127 -14.35 -5.72 15.63
N ASP A 128 -13.63 -6.83 15.66
CA ASP A 128 -14.17 -8.16 15.32
C ASP A 128 -14.78 -8.74 16.61
N LEU A 129 -16.11 -8.79 16.68
CA LEU A 129 -16.84 -9.18 17.89
C LEU A 129 -17.38 -10.62 17.82
N SER A 130 -17.29 -11.28 16.66
CA SER A 130 -17.88 -12.59 16.45
C SER A 130 -17.17 -13.39 15.35
N PRO A 131 -17.14 -14.73 15.43
CA PRO A 131 -16.52 -15.56 14.40
C PRO A 131 -17.05 -15.24 12.99
N GLY A 132 -16.15 -14.81 12.10
CA GLY A 132 -16.49 -14.44 10.72
C GLY A 132 -16.77 -12.95 10.51
N GLU A 133 -16.72 -12.13 11.55
CA GLU A 133 -16.53 -10.69 11.42
C GLU A 133 -15.06 -10.38 11.13
N PHE A 134 -14.82 -9.18 10.60
CA PHE A 134 -13.48 -8.73 10.24
C PHE A 134 -13.23 -7.37 10.89
N PRO A 135 -12.02 -7.13 11.39
CA PRO A 135 -11.67 -5.82 11.90
C PRO A 135 -11.74 -4.79 10.75
N GLY A 136 -12.14 -3.58 11.11
CA GLY A 136 -12.28 -2.50 10.15
C GLY A 136 -11.81 -1.16 10.66
N LEU A 137 -11.74 -0.20 9.74
CA LEU A 137 -11.51 1.21 10.01
C LEU A 137 -12.66 2.00 9.39
N ARG A 138 -13.37 2.76 10.21
CA ARG A 138 -14.37 3.73 9.79
C ARG A 138 -13.77 5.12 9.86
N ILE A 139 -13.87 5.87 8.77
CA ILE A 139 -13.38 7.24 8.64
C ILE A 139 -14.59 8.13 8.31
N PHE A 140 -14.95 9.00 9.25
CA PHE A 140 -16.12 9.88 9.12
C PHE A 140 -15.80 11.07 8.23
N THR A 141 -16.85 11.57 7.60
CA THR A 141 -16.82 12.83 6.87
C THR A 141 -16.84 14.02 7.83
N ILE A 142 -16.32 15.15 7.36
CA ILE A 142 -16.41 16.42 8.07
C ILE A 142 -17.90 16.78 8.26
N ASP A 143 -18.27 17.14 9.49
CA ASP A 143 -19.64 17.39 9.94
C ASP A 143 -20.62 16.20 9.81
N ASN A 144 -20.13 14.98 9.56
CA ASN A 144 -20.96 13.78 9.33
C ASN A 144 -21.97 13.96 8.19
N LYS A 145 -21.54 14.56 7.07
CA LYS A 145 -22.36 14.75 5.87
C LYS A 145 -22.33 13.49 5.00
N PRO A 146 -23.45 13.05 4.42
CA PRO A 146 -23.48 11.87 3.55
C PRO A 146 -22.78 12.18 2.21
N LEU A 147 -21.46 11.97 2.15
CA LEU A 147 -20.59 12.34 1.03
C LEU A 147 -19.73 11.17 0.53
N VAL A 148 -20.01 9.95 1.03
CA VAL A 148 -19.43 8.70 0.55
C VAL A 148 -20.50 7.96 -0.23
N GLU A 149 -20.33 7.85 -1.54
CA GLU A 149 -21.28 7.23 -2.44
C GLU A 149 -20.89 5.77 -2.68
N THR A 150 -21.83 4.84 -2.55
CA THR A 150 -21.63 3.45 -2.95
C THR A 150 -22.52 3.11 -4.13
N TYR A 151 -21.91 2.56 -5.17
CA TYR A 151 -22.58 2.09 -6.37
C TYR A 151 -22.48 0.57 -6.48
N LYS A 152 -23.50 -0.04 -7.08
CA LYS A 152 -23.49 -1.41 -7.55
C LYS A 152 -23.78 -1.42 -9.04
N ASN A 153 -22.84 -1.93 -9.84
CA ASN A 153 -22.95 -2.02 -11.30
C ASN A 153 -23.32 -0.66 -11.95
N GLY A 154 -22.77 0.43 -11.41
CA GLY A 154 -23.02 1.80 -11.87
C GLY A 154 -24.29 2.47 -11.31
N GLU A 155 -25.12 1.75 -10.56
CA GLU A 155 -26.31 2.31 -9.89
C GLU A 155 -25.97 2.72 -8.45
N LEU A 156 -26.32 3.95 -8.06
CA LEU A 156 -26.13 4.43 -6.69
C LEU A 156 -27.05 3.66 -5.73
N ILE A 157 -26.47 2.99 -4.73
CA ILE A 157 -27.23 2.19 -3.76
C ILE A 157 -27.22 2.77 -2.35
N SER A 158 -26.19 3.54 -1.97
CA SER A 158 -26.15 4.23 -0.69
C SER A 158 -25.35 5.52 -0.76
N THR A 159 -25.63 6.39 0.20
CA THR A 159 -24.78 7.54 0.51
C THR A 159 -24.62 7.61 2.02
N ASP A 160 -23.38 7.53 2.48
CA ASP A 160 -23.02 7.38 3.87
C ASP A 160 -22.16 8.56 4.33
N ASP A 161 -22.17 8.84 5.62
CA ASP A 161 -21.34 9.88 6.27
C ASP A 161 -19.96 9.36 6.68
N TYR A 162 -19.60 8.14 6.28
CA TYR A 162 -18.32 7.51 6.55
C TYR A 162 -17.84 6.64 5.39
N PHE A 163 -16.53 6.45 5.32
CA PHE A 163 -15.85 5.46 4.50
C PHE A 163 -15.37 4.31 5.39
N GLU A 164 -15.57 3.07 4.94
CA GLU A 164 -15.20 1.86 5.68
C GLU A 164 -14.21 0.98 4.92
N ILE A 165 -13.22 0.48 5.67
CA ILE A 165 -12.22 -0.49 5.22
C ILE A 165 -12.35 -1.72 6.12
N PHE A 166 -12.46 -2.91 5.54
CA PHE A 166 -12.36 -4.18 6.25
C PHE A 166 -11.14 -4.96 5.75
N LEU A 167 -10.34 -5.51 6.68
CA LEU A 167 -9.14 -6.29 6.36
C LEU A 167 -9.10 -7.60 7.17
N PRO A 168 -8.34 -8.62 6.72
CA PRO A 168 -8.45 -9.97 7.28
C PRO A 168 -8.02 -10.07 8.74
N ALA A 169 -7.12 -9.19 9.18
CA ALA A 169 -6.64 -9.15 10.55
C ALA A 169 -6.41 -7.72 11.04
N ARG A 170 -6.39 -7.56 12.36
CA ARG A 170 -6.24 -6.25 13.02
C ARG A 170 -4.92 -5.58 12.69
N GLU A 171 -3.86 -6.36 12.53
CA GLU A 171 -2.52 -5.87 12.14
C GLU A 171 -2.55 -5.17 10.77
N ASN A 172 -3.41 -5.62 9.85
CA ASN A 172 -3.58 -4.96 8.55
C ASN A 172 -4.25 -3.59 8.73
N ILE A 173 -5.28 -3.50 9.58
CA ILE A 173 -5.95 -2.24 9.92
C ILE A 173 -4.98 -1.25 10.59
N GLU A 174 -4.19 -1.72 11.56
CA GLU A 174 -3.22 -0.89 12.27
C GLU A 174 -2.11 -0.38 11.34
N ARG A 175 -1.78 -1.14 10.29
CA ARG A 175 -0.84 -0.71 9.24
C ARG A 175 -1.42 0.36 8.31
N ILE A 176 -2.68 0.23 7.89
CA ILE A 176 -3.30 1.21 6.97
C ILE A 176 -3.79 2.46 7.68
N THR A 177 -4.07 2.41 8.99
CA THR A 177 -4.59 3.56 9.74
C THR A 177 -3.68 4.80 9.64
N PRO A 178 -2.36 4.73 9.96
CA PRO A 178 -1.48 5.89 9.81
C PRO A 178 -1.34 6.34 8.35
N VAL A 179 -1.42 5.41 7.40
CA VAL A 179 -1.40 5.72 5.96
C VAL A 179 -2.62 6.54 5.56
N MET A 180 -3.81 6.17 6.03
CA MET A 180 -5.04 6.91 5.78
C MET A 180 -5.02 8.30 6.43
N VAL A 181 -4.54 8.40 7.67
CA VAL A 181 -4.35 9.69 8.35
C VAL A 181 -3.44 10.58 7.51
N GLN A 182 -2.26 10.09 7.13
CA GLN A 182 -1.31 10.85 6.32
C GLN A 182 -1.90 11.27 4.97
N THR A 183 -2.60 10.37 4.29
CA THR A 183 -3.24 10.64 3.00
C THR A 183 -4.24 11.79 3.09
N ILE A 184 -5.09 11.79 4.12
CA ILE A 184 -6.09 12.84 4.34
C ILE A 184 -5.40 14.16 4.71
N LYS A 185 -4.37 14.13 5.55
CA LYS A 185 -3.60 15.34 5.90
C LYS A 185 -2.91 15.99 4.70
N ILE A 186 -2.33 15.18 3.81
CA ILE A 186 -1.77 15.67 2.54
C ILE A 186 -2.88 16.30 1.70
N ALA A 187 -4.05 15.66 1.60
CA ALA A 187 -5.18 16.20 0.83
C ALA A 187 -5.72 17.53 1.39
N HIS A 188 -5.59 17.76 2.69
CA HIS A 188 -5.92 19.02 3.36
C HIS A 188 -4.82 20.09 3.26
N GLY A 189 -3.62 19.72 2.82
CA GLY A 189 -2.46 20.62 2.83
C GLY A 189 -1.90 20.90 4.22
N GLU A 190 -2.08 19.96 5.16
CA GLU A 190 -1.60 20.09 6.55
C GLU A 190 -0.12 19.67 6.71
N ILE A 191 0.44 18.94 5.73
CA ILE A 191 1.82 18.38 5.74
C ILE A 191 2.42 18.28 4.33
#